data_AF-A0A6D2I6P5-F1
#
_entry.id   AF-A0A6D2I6P5-F1
#
_cell.length_a   1.000
_cell.length_b   1.000
_cell.length_c   1.000
_cell.angle_alpha   90.00
_cell.angle_beta   90.00
_cell.angle_gamma   90.00
#
_symmetry.space_group_name_H-M   'P 1'
#
loop_
_entity.id
_entity.type
_entity.pdbx_description
1 polymer ?
#
loop_
_entity_poly.entity_id
_entity_poly.type
_entity_poly.pdbx_seq_one_letter_code
_entity_poly.pdbx_strand_id
1 'polypeptide(L)'
;MIKEWGDEDNKCWLCFKNVAGLVLNGSGVLHPHGDDCVAINGGSYNINISHVACGPGHGISIGSLGRGEFNETVENVKVTHCTFNGTSNGARIKT
;
A
#
# COMPACT_ATOMS: atom_id res chain seq x y z
N MET A 1 -21.47 16.87 0.87
CA MET A 1 -20.03 16.87 1.19
C MET A 1 -19.74 15.49 1.75
N ILE A 2 -18.99 14.67 1.02
CA ILE A 2 -18.77 13.25 1.38
C ILE A 2 -17.94 13.25 2.68
N LYS A 3 -18.40 12.50 3.68
CA LYS A 3 -17.74 12.32 4.97
C LYS A 3 -16.33 11.77 4.72
N GLU A 4 -15.32 12.47 5.25
CA GLU A 4 -13.93 12.04 5.19
C GLU A 4 -13.81 10.67 5.87
N TRP A 5 -13.23 9.71 5.16
CA TRP A 5 -12.84 8.41 5.72
C TRP A 5 -11.61 8.63 6.59
N GLY A 6 -11.82 9.02 7.84
CA GLY A 6 -10.74 9.16 8.80
C GLY A 6 -11.10 8.69 10.18
N ASP A 7 -10.90 7.40 10.41
CA ASP A 7 -10.58 6.90 11.74
C ASP A 7 -9.06 7.04 11.97
N GLU A 8 -8.66 7.06 13.24
CA GLU A 8 -7.28 7.29 13.71
C GLU A 8 -6.25 6.22 13.27
N ASP A 9 -6.68 5.24 12.47
CA ASP A 9 -5.88 4.15 11.89
C ASP A 9 -5.59 4.34 10.37
N ASN A 10 -5.78 5.55 9.83
CA ASN A 10 -5.52 5.98 8.44
C ASN A 10 -4.05 5.86 7.98
N LYS A 11 -3.45 4.67 8.05
CA LYS A 11 -2.05 4.41 7.69
C LYS A 11 -1.82 4.13 6.20
N CYS A 12 -2.86 4.26 5.38
CA CYS A 12 -2.83 4.04 3.94
C CYS A 12 -4.15 4.47 3.27
N TRP A 13 -4.11 4.76 1.97
CA TRP A 13 -5.30 4.95 1.14
C TRP A 13 -5.97 3.63 0.77
N LEU A 14 -5.19 2.65 0.28
CA LEU A 14 -5.63 1.27 0.08
C LEU A 14 -4.83 0.35 1.00
N CYS A 15 -5.52 -0.43 1.82
CA CYS A 15 -4.90 -1.30 2.81
C CYS A 15 -5.40 -2.74 2.59
N PHE A 16 -4.48 -3.68 2.37
CA PHE A 16 -4.81 -5.08 2.11
C PHE A 16 -4.18 -5.99 3.18
N LYS A 17 -4.98 -6.87 3.76
CA LYS A 17 -4.55 -7.89 4.74
C LYS A 17 -5.27 -9.21 4.43
N ASN A 18 -4.57 -10.35 4.54
CA ASN A 18 -5.12 -11.66 4.21
C ASN A 18 -5.68 -11.77 2.78
N VAL A 19 -5.01 -11.16 1.79
CA VAL A 19 -5.45 -11.15 0.39
C VAL A 19 -4.56 -12.03 -0.48
N ALA A 20 -5.16 -12.89 -1.29
CA ALA A 20 -4.48 -13.70 -2.28
C ALA A 20 -4.82 -13.25 -3.71
N GLY A 21 -3.82 -13.11 -4.57
CA GLY A 21 -4.06 -12.88 -6.01
C GLY A 21 -4.55 -11.49 -6.38
N LEU A 22 -4.24 -10.46 -5.57
CA LEU A 22 -4.64 -9.08 -5.86
C LEU A 22 -3.96 -8.58 -7.14
N VAL A 23 -4.76 -8.01 -8.04
CA VAL A 23 -4.28 -7.26 -9.20
C VAL A 23 -4.78 -5.82 -9.09
N LEU A 24 -3.86 -4.87 -9.00
CA LEU A 24 -4.13 -3.44 -9.06
C LEU A 24 -3.48 -2.87 -10.34
N ASN A 25 -4.31 -2.42 -11.28
CA ASN A 25 -3.86 -1.87 -12.56
C ASN A 25 -4.72 -0.67 -12.95
N GLY A 26 -4.09 0.40 -13.42
CA GLY A 26 -4.78 1.55 -14.01
C GLY A 26 -3.96 2.83 -13.92
N SER A 27 -4.24 3.79 -14.79
CA SER A 27 -3.48 5.04 -14.96
C SER A 27 -3.92 6.20 -14.06
N GLY A 28 -4.81 5.94 -13.09
CA GLY A 28 -5.28 6.94 -12.14
C GLY A 28 -4.22 7.31 -11.09
N VAL A 29 -4.43 8.44 -10.41
CA VAL A 29 -3.58 8.88 -9.29
C VAL A 29 -4.21 8.49 -7.96
N LEU A 30 -3.48 7.73 -7.14
CA LEU A 30 -3.80 7.52 -5.74
C LEU A 30 -3.16 8.65 -4.92
N HIS A 31 -4.00 9.45 -4.25
CA HIS A 31 -3.58 10.60 -3.46
C HIS A 31 -3.87 10.34 -1.96
N PRO A 32 -2.91 9.77 -1.22
CA PRO A 32 -3.14 9.27 0.14
C PRO A 32 -3.07 10.35 1.23
N HIS A 33 -2.98 11.63 0.88
CA HIS A 33 -2.95 12.76 1.82
C HIS A 33 -1.87 12.66 2.93
N GLY A 34 -0.73 12.04 2.62
CA GLY A 34 0.42 11.98 3.53
C GLY A 34 0.86 10.57 3.91
N ASP A 35 0.03 9.54 3.75
CA ASP A 35 0.41 8.15 4.08
C ASP A 35 0.61 7.26 2.84
N ASP A 36 0.66 5.93 2.99
CA ASP A 36 0.92 5.01 1.89
C ASP A 36 -0.24 5.05 0.87
N CYS A 37 0.06 5.09 -0.42
CA CYS A 37 -0.94 4.88 -1.47
C CYS A 37 -1.53 3.48 -1.40
N VAL A 38 -0.66 2.50 -1.16
CA VAL A 38 -1.04 1.09 -0.96
C VAL A 38 -0.19 0.50 0.15
N ALA A 39 -0.82 -0.11 1.15
CA ALA A 39 -0.14 -0.94 2.15
C ALA A 39 -0.57 -2.41 2.00
N ILE A 40 0.41 -3.31 1.91
CA ILE A 40 0.22 -4.76 1.83
C ILE A 40 0.68 -5.36 3.16
N ASN A 41 -0.26 -5.80 3.99
CA ASN A 41 -0.04 -6.32 5.33
C ASN A 41 -0.09 -7.85 5.37
N GLY A 42 0.21 -8.41 6.55
CA GLY A 42 0.37 -9.84 6.79
C GLY A 42 -0.75 -10.74 6.23
N GLY A 43 -0.35 -11.96 5.85
CA GLY A 43 -1.21 -12.98 5.26
C GLY A 43 -1.50 -12.76 3.78
N SER A 44 -0.84 -11.79 3.13
CA SER A 44 -1.09 -11.45 1.72
C SER A 44 -0.05 -12.06 0.79
N TYR A 45 -0.48 -12.62 -0.34
CA TYR A 45 0.44 -13.24 -1.30
C TYR A 45 -0.04 -13.15 -2.75
N ASN A 46 0.91 -13.27 -3.70
CA ASN A 46 0.67 -13.16 -5.14
C ASN A 46 0.00 -11.82 -5.50
N ILE A 47 0.68 -10.72 -5.17
CA ILE A 47 0.17 -9.36 -5.36
C ILE A 47 0.86 -8.72 -6.56
N ASN A 48 0.08 -8.15 -7.48
CA ASN A 48 0.61 -7.42 -8.64
C ASN A 48 0.02 -6.01 -8.72
N ILE A 49 0.87 -5.00 -8.54
CA ILE A 49 0.53 -3.59 -8.68
C ILE A 49 1.27 -3.05 -9.90
N SER A 50 0.53 -2.47 -10.85
CA SER A 50 1.14 -1.94 -12.06
C SER A 50 0.46 -0.69 -12.63
N HIS A 51 1.25 0.17 -13.28
CA HIS A 51 0.79 1.37 -13.99
C HIS A 51 0.12 2.44 -13.11
N VAL A 52 0.17 2.28 -11.78
CA VAL A 52 -0.43 3.20 -10.81
C VAL A 52 0.47 4.42 -10.61
N ALA A 53 -0.14 5.61 -10.60
CA ALA A 53 0.50 6.82 -10.11
C ALA A 53 0.17 7.03 -8.63
N CYS A 54 1.17 7.34 -7.82
CA CYS A 54 1.06 7.49 -6.37
C CYS A 54 1.65 8.82 -5.91
N GLY A 55 0.87 9.58 -5.14
CA GLY A 55 1.35 10.66 -4.29
C GLY A 55 0.65 12.01 -4.46
N PRO A 56 1.05 13.02 -3.64
CA PRO A 56 2.01 12.95 -2.53
C PRO A 56 1.60 12.03 -1.36
N GLY A 57 2.58 11.46 -0.64
CA GLY A 57 2.37 10.45 0.42
C GLY A 57 3.61 9.65 0.79
N HIS A 58 3.46 8.45 1.34
CA HIS A 58 4.56 7.56 1.73
C HIS A 58 5.00 6.56 0.65
N GLY A 59 4.22 6.38 -0.42
CA GLY A 59 4.53 5.43 -1.49
C GLY A 59 3.71 4.13 -1.40
N ILE A 60 4.25 3.04 -1.94
CA ILE A 60 3.67 1.69 -1.81
C ILE A 60 4.49 0.93 -0.78
N SER A 61 3.85 0.45 0.28
CA SER A 61 4.52 -0.23 1.38
C SER A 61 4.08 -1.69 1.54
N ILE A 62 5.02 -2.56 1.87
CA ILE A 62 4.73 -3.83 2.55
C ILE A 62 4.82 -3.55 4.06
N GLY A 63 3.79 -3.95 4.80
CA GLY A 63 3.68 -3.79 6.24
C GLY A 63 3.10 -2.45 6.72
N SER A 64 3.17 -2.16 8.03
CA SER A 64 4.04 -2.83 9.00
C SER A 64 3.72 -4.30 9.28
N LEU A 65 4.74 -5.12 9.39
CA LEU A 65 4.68 -6.53 9.76
C LEU A 65 5.22 -6.73 11.19
N GLY A 66 4.85 -7.81 11.86
CA GLY A 66 5.51 -8.25 13.10
C GLY A 66 5.08 -7.50 14.37
N ARG A 67 4.01 -6.68 14.31
CA ARG A 67 3.51 -5.98 15.49
C ARG A 67 2.96 -6.97 16.50
N GLY A 68 3.47 -6.97 17.73
CA GLY A 68 2.94 -7.81 18.83
C GLY A 68 3.41 -9.27 18.82
N GLU A 69 4.63 -9.52 18.32
CA GLU A 69 5.25 -10.87 18.26
C GLU A 69 4.52 -11.89 17.37
N PHE A 70 3.61 -11.43 16.50
CA PHE A 70 2.98 -12.29 15.51
C PHE A 70 3.91 -12.52 14.32
N ASN A 71 4.03 -13.79 13.91
CA ASN A 71 4.65 -14.12 12.63
C ASN A 71 3.70 -13.73 11.49
N GLU A 72 4.01 -12.63 10.81
CA GLU A 72 3.29 -12.15 9.63
C GLU A 72 4.13 -12.35 8.38
N THR A 73 3.55 -12.95 7.34
CA THR A 73 4.20 -13.13 6.04
C THR A 73 3.53 -12.29 4.97
N VAL A 74 4.34 -11.79 4.04
CA VAL A 74 3.89 -11.22 2.77
C VAL A 74 4.79 -11.78 1.68
N GLU A 75 4.19 -12.38 0.65
CA GLU A 75 4.93 -13.20 -0.32
C GLU A 75 4.58 -12.85 -1.76
N ASN A 76 5.58 -12.94 -2.66
CA ASN A 76 5.40 -12.73 -4.10
C ASN A 76 4.63 -11.43 -4.45
N VAL A 77 5.21 -10.29 -4.06
CA VAL A 77 4.70 -8.96 -4.39
C VAL A 77 5.49 -8.39 -5.57
N LYS A 78 4.79 -7.93 -6.60
CA LYS A 78 5.35 -7.27 -7.77
C LYS A 78 4.77 -5.86 -7.91
N VAL A 79 5.65 -4.86 -7.96
CA VAL A 79 5.30 -3.45 -8.25
C VAL A 79 6.04 -3.04 -9.50
N THR A 80 5.34 -2.73 -10.59
CA THR A 80 5.98 -2.45 -11.90
C THR A 80 5.31 -1.32 -12.67
N HIS A 81 6.10 -0.53 -13.39
CA HIS A 81 5.60 0.59 -14.20
C HIS A 81 4.78 1.61 -13.39
N CYS A 82 5.02 1.73 -12.09
CA CYS A 82 4.37 2.73 -11.24
C CYS A 82 5.17 4.03 -11.22
N THR A 83 4.47 5.15 -11.02
CA THR A 83 5.09 6.47 -10.86
C THR A 83 4.85 6.98 -9.45
N PHE A 84 5.90 7.48 -8.81
CA PHE A 84 5.85 8.05 -7.47
C PHE A 84 6.16 9.54 -7.57
N ASN A 85 5.20 10.40 -7.26
CA ASN A 85 5.35 11.85 -7.37
C ASN A 85 5.05 12.53 -6.03
N GLY A 86 6.01 13.31 -5.52
CA GLY A 86 5.88 13.97 -4.22
C GLY A 86 5.74 13.01 -3.04
N THR A 87 6.16 11.75 -3.18
CA THR A 87 6.17 10.79 -2.08
C THR A 87 7.48 10.81 -1.31
N SER A 88 7.44 10.50 -0.01
CA SER A 88 8.65 10.37 0.81
C SER A 88 9.43 9.07 0.52
N ASN A 89 8.75 8.02 0.04
CA ASN A 89 9.37 6.80 -0.46
C ASN A 89 8.72 6.37 -1.78
N GLY A 90 9.44 5.56 -2.57
CA GLY A 90 8.86 4.86 -3.71
C GLY A 90 8.14 3.59 -3.25
N ALA A 91 8.83 2.46 -3.33
CA ALA A 91 8.45 1.23 -2.65
C ALA A 91 9.19 1.11 -1.31
N ARG A 92 8.54 0.58 -0.26
CA ARG A 92 9.12 0.44 1.08
C ARG A 92 8.67 -0.86 1.75
N ILE A 93 9.51 -1.41 2.63
CA ILE A 93 9.15 -2.51 3.53
C ILE A 93 9.25 -2.00 4.98
N LYS A 94 8.21 -2.26 5.78
CA LYS A 94 8.12 -1.92 7.21
C LYS A 94 7.89 -3.21 8.00
N THR A 95 8.75 -3.50 8.96
CA THR A 95 8.62 -4.63 9.91
C THR A 95 8.61 -4.12 11.34
#